data_AF-A0A967CQ88-F1
#
_entry.id   AF-A0A967CQ88-F1
#
_cell.length_a   1.000
_cell.length_b   1.000
_cell.length_c   1.000
_cell.angle_alpha   90.00
_cell.angle_beta   90.00
_cell.angle_gamma   90.00
#
_symmetry.space_group_name_H-M   'P 1'
#
loop_
_entity.id
_entity.type
_entity.pdbx_description
1 polymer ?
#
loop_
_entity_poly.entity_id
_entity_poly.type
_entity_poly.pdbx_seq_one_letter_code
_entity_poly.pdbx_strand_id
1 'polypeptide(L)'
;SFLGAIHWGLAMRDRSGAGAGPYLWGVTPSLLAWLALLLPPAGGLLGLAVLLALCLLVDARRYPHYQLQAWLPLRRRLTLVASLSCLAGAAGLLRSV
;
A
#
# COMPACT_ATOMS: atom_id res chain seq x y z
N SER A 1 -7.12 -5.53 -1.06
CA SER A 1 -5.70 -5.88 -1.27
C SER A 1 -5.35 -7.04 -0.34
N PHE A 2 -4.50 -7.98 -0.78
CA PHE A 2 -4.04 -9.13 0.03
C PHE A 2 -3.22 -8.69 1.27
N LEU A 3 -2.79 -7.42 1.28
CA LEU A 3 -1.98 -6.80 2.32
C LEU A 3 -2.63 -6.64 3.68
N GLY A 4 -3.95 -6.40 3.69
CA GLY A 4 -4.71 -6.29 4.94
C GLY A 4 -4.70 -7.60 5.71
N ALA A 5 -4.80 -8.72 5.00
CA ALA A 5 -4.75 -10.06 5.59
C ALA A 5 -3.42 -10.34 6.29
N ILE A 6 -2.29 -9.83 5.78
CA ILE A 6 -0.98 -9.98 6.45
C ILE A 6 -0.98 -9.22 7.79
N HIS A 7 -1.46 -7.98 7.82
CA HIS A 7 -1.51 -7.18 9.04
C HIS A 7 -2.46 -7.76 10.09
N TRP A 8 -3.61 -8.26 9.66
CA TRP A 8 -4.57 -8.93 10.54
C TRP A 8 -4.01 -10.25 11.06
N GLY A 9 -3.42 -11.08 10.19
CA GLY A 9 -2.82 -12.36 10.56
C GLY A 9 -1.67 -12.19 11.57
N LEU A 10 -0.84 -11.16 11.41
CA LEU A 10 0.22 -10.84 12.38
C LEU A 10 -0.34 -10.37 13.72
N ALA A 11 -1.36 -9.51 13.70
CA ALA A 11 -2.02 -9.05 14.93
C ALA A 11 -2.75 -10.19 15.68
N MET A 12 -3.34 -11.13 14.96
CA MET A 12 -3.98 -12.32 15.53
C MET A 12 -2.96 -13.35 16.06
N ARG A 13 -1.73 -13.36 15.53
CA ARG A 13 -0.63 -14.22 16.02
C ARG A 13 -0.10 -13.73 17.36
N ASP A 14 0.10 -12.43 17.51
CA ASP A 14 0.65 -11.80 18.72
C ASP A 14 -0.46 -11.47 19.74
N ARG A 15 -1.33 -12.46 20.05
CA ARG A 15 -2.61 -12.40 20.80
C ARG A 15 -2.68 -11.54 22.09
N SER A 16 -1.59 -10.97 22.58
CA SER A 16 -1.47 -10.32 23.89
C SER A 16 -1.21 -8.81 23.90
N GLY A 17 -1.37 -8.06 22.80
CA GLY A 17 -1.17 -6.61 22.88
C GLY A 17 -1.45 -5.75 21.64
N ALA A 18 -1.86 -6.33 20.51
CA ALA A 18 -2.17 -5.54 19.33
C ALA A 18 -3.53 -4.81 19.51
N GLY A 19 -3.48 -3.51 19.86
CA GLY A 19 -4.65 -2.64 19.79
C GLY A 19 -5.27 -2.57 18.38
N ALA A 20 -6.37 -1.85 18.18
CA ALA A 20 -7.12 -1.84 16.92
C ALA A 20 -6.32 -1.38 15.66
N GLY A 21 -5.14 -0.78 15.85
CA GLY A 21 -4.34 -0.14 14.80
C GLY A 21 -3.98 -1.00 13.58
N PRO A 22 -3.48 -2.24 13.71
CA PRO A 22 -3.19 -3.11 12.57
C PRO A 22 -4.43 -3.51 11.79
N TYR A 23 -5.57 -3.66 12.48
CA TYR A 23 -6.84 -4.00 11.85
C TYR A 23 -7.36 -2.84 10.99
N LEU A 24 -7.39 -1.64 11.57
CA LEU A 24 -7.74 -0.40 10.85
C LEU A 24 -6.84 -0.20 9.64
N TRP A 25 -5.52 -0.31 9.84
CA TRP A 25 -4.54 -0.18 8.78
C TRP A 25 -4.71 -1.23 7.67
N GLY A 26 -5.21 -2.42 7.97
CA GLY A 26 -5.49 -3.43 6.95
C GLY A 26 -6.57 -3.01 5.95
N VAL A 27 -7.48 -2.11 6.36
CA VAL A 27 -8.64 -1.66 5.56
C VAL A 27 -8.41 -0.28 4.94
N THR A 28 -7.71 0.63 5.63
CA THR A 28 -7.51 2.02 5.19
C THR A 28 -6.96 2.15 3.76
N PRO A 29 -5.92 1.40 3.33
CA PRO A 29 -5.39 1.52 1.97
C PRO A 29 -6.40 1.14 0.89
N SER A 30 -7.26 0.13 1.12
CA SER A 30 -8.29 -0.22 0.14
C SER A 30 -9.36 0.87 -0.01
N LEU A 31 -9.73 1.52 1.09
CA LEU A 31 -10.70 2.63 1.06
C LEU A 31 -10.11 3.84 0.35
N LEU A 32 -8.86 4.20 0.66
CA LEU A 32 -8.17 5.30 -0.02
C LEU A 32 -7.97 5.02 -1.51
N ALA A 33 -7.63 3.78 -1.88
CA ALA A 33 -7.53 3.39 -3.28
C ALA A 33 -8.87 3.49 -4.00
N TRP A 34 -9.97 3.08 -3.35
CA TRP A 34 -11.32 3.24 -3.90
C TRP A 34 -11.69 4.71 -4.11
N LEU A 35 -11.40 5.59 -3.13
CA LEU A 35 -11.62 7.03 -3.27
C LEU A 35 -10.79 7.64 -4.42
N ALA A 36 -9.56 7.15 -4.63
CA ALA A 36 -8.74 7.60 -5.75
C ALA A 36 -9.36 7.28 -7.13
N LEU A 37 -10.23 6.27 -7.23
CA LEU A 37 -10.96 5.96 -8.47
C LEU A 37 -12.05 6.98 -8.80
N LEU A 38 -12.45 7.83 -7.85
CA LEU A 38 -13.42 8.91 -8.05
C LEU A 38 -12.78 10.18 -8.62
N LEU A 39 -11.44 10.25 -8.63
CA LEU A 39 -10.69 11.37 -9.20
C LEU A 39 -10.59 11.24 -10.73
N PRO A 40 -10.28 12.35 -11.45
CA PRO A 40 -9.88 12.26 -12.84
C PRO A 40 -8.73 11.26 -13.04
N PRO A 41 -8.69 10.50 -14.15
CA PRO A 41 -7.80 9.34 -14.30
C PRO A 41 -6.32 9.61 -13.95
N ALA A 42 -5.77 10.74 -14.41
CA ALA A 42 -4.40 11.13 -14.08
C ALA A 42 -4.20 11.37 -12.57
N GLY A 43 -5.14 12.08 -11.92
CA GLY A 43 -5.10 12.32 -10.48
C GLY A 43 -5.26 11.05 -9.65
N GLY A 44 -6.15 10.15 -10.07
CA GLY A 44 -6.33 8.84 -9.43
C GLY A 44 -5.06 7.99 -9.47
N LEU A 45 -4.39 7.92 -10.62
CA LEU A 45 -3.14 7.18 -10.77
C LEU A 45 -1.99 7.79 -9.95
N LEU A 46 -1.87 9.12 -9.90
CA LEU A 46 -0.91 9.80 -9.02
C LEU A 46 -1.19 9.48 -7.54
N GLY A 47 -2.46 9.54 -7.13
CA GLY A 47 -2.89 9.19 -5.78
C GLY A 47 -2.55 7.74 -5.41
N LEU A 48 -2.76 6.79 -6.33
CA LEU A 48 -2.39 5.39 -6.13
C LEU A 48 -0.87 5.22 -6.01
N ALA A 49 -0.07 5.91 -6.81
CA ALA A 49 1.39 5.86 -6.71
C ALA A 49 1.90 6.33 -5.33
N VAL A 50 1.33 7.42 -4.81
CA VAL A 50 1.63 7.94 -3.47
C VAL A 50 1.18 6.95 -2.39
N LEU A 51 -0.04 6.42 -2.50
CA LEU A 51 -0.59 5.46 -1.53
C LEU A 51 0.26 4.19 -1.45
N LEU A 52 0.73 3.67 -2.59
CA LEU A 52 1.63 2.51 -2.65
C LEU A 52 2.96 2.79 -1.93
N ALA A 53 3.54 3.99 -2.11
CA ALA A 53 4.77 4.39 -1.43
C ALA A 53 4.56 4.50 0.09
N LEU A 54 3.44 5.08 0.54
CA LEU A 54 3.09 5.15 1.96
C LEU A 54 2.92 3.75 2.56
N CYS A 55 2.26 2.83 1.86
CA CYS A 55 2.12 1.45 2.31
C CYS A 55 3.49 0.79 2.51
N LEU A 56 4.40 0.94 1.54
CA LEU A 56 5.76 0.40 1.62
C LEU A 56 6.54 0.99 2.81
N LEU A 57 6.38 2.28 3.10
CA LEU A 57 7.02 2.92 4.26
C LEU A 57 6.50 2.34 5.58
N VAL A 58 5.19 2.10 5.70
CA VAL A 58 4.62 1.46 6.89
C VAL A 58 5.11 0.02 7.02
N ASP A 59 5.16 -0.74 5.94
CA ASP A 59 5.68 -2.11 5.95
C ASP A 59 7.17 -2.13 6.35
N ALA A 60 7.98 -1.19 5.85
CA ALA A 60 9.40 -1.09 6.20
C ALA A 60 9.61 -0.84 7.70
N ARG A 61 8.69 -0.14 8.36
CA ARG A 61 8.72 0.07 9.82
C ARG A 61 8.17 -1.13 10.59
N ARG A 62 7.10 -1.76 10.11
CA ARG A 62 6.42 -2.84 10.86
C ARG A 62 7.03 -4.22 10.67
N TYR A 63 7.50 -4.56 9.47
CA TYR A 63 7.95 -5.93 9.17
C TYR A 63 9.13 -6.39 10.04
N PRO A 64 10.11 -5.54 10.39
CA PRO A 64 11.18 -5.94 11.32
C PRO A 64 10.67 -6.37 12.70
N HIS A 65 9.61 -5.74 13.23
CA HIS A 65 9.02 -6.13 14.51
C HIS A 65 8.41 -7.54 14.49
N TYR A 66 7.98 -8.00 13.31
CA TYR A 66 7.40 -9.33 13.12
C TYR A 66 8.38 -10.35 12.52
N GLN A 67 9.67 -10.01 12.42
CA GLN A 67 10.71 -10.82 11.79
C GLN A 67 10.46 -11.11 10.30
N LEU A 68 9.79 -10.19 9.60
CA LEU A 68 9.43 -10.30 8.17
C LEU A 68 10.32 -9.45 7.24
N GLN A 69 11.47 -8.96 7.71
CA GLN A 69 12.36 -8.10 6.93
C GLN A 69 12.84 -8.74 5.62
N ALA A 70 12.92 -10.07 5.55
CA ALA A 70 13.29 -10.80 4.33
C ALA A 70 12.31 -10.58 3.17
N TRP A 71 11.08 -10.14 3.44
CA TRP A 71 10.05 -9.90 2.43
C TRP A 71 10.09 -8.48 1.86
N LEU A 72 10.82 -7.56 2.51
CA LEU A 72 10.93 -6.16 2.06
C LEU A 72 11.55 -5.99 0.67
N PRO A 73 12.58 -6.74 0.24
CA PRO A 73 13.13 -6.61 -1.11
C PRO A 73 12.09 -6.92 -2.20
N LEU A 74 11.34 -8.02 -2.03
CA LEU A 74 10.25 -8.38 -2.94
C LEU A 74 9.19 -7.28 -2.95
N ARG A 75 8.79 -6.83 -1.75
CA ARG A 75 7.76 -5.81 -1.60
C ARG A 75 8.16 -4.49 -2.27
N ARG A 76 9.40 -4.05 -2.10
CA ARG A 76 9.96 -2.86 -2.74
C ARG A 76 9.90 -2.96 -4.26
N ARG A 77 10.32 -4.09 -4.84
CA ARG A 77 10.30 -4.31 -6.30
C ARG A 77 8.88 -4.24 -6.85
N LEU A 78 7.94 -4.93 -6.23
CA LEU A 78 6.53 -4.92 -6.66
C LEU A 78 5.91 -3.54 -6.53
N THR A 79 6.15 -2.84 -5.42
CA THR A 79 5.67 -1.46 -5.23
C THR A 79 6.29 -0.52 -6.26
N LEU A 80 7.60 -0.62 -6.53
CA LEU A 80 8.27 0.22 -7.53
C LEU A 80 7.67 0.02 -8.92
N VAL A 81 7.52 -1.23 -9.37
CA VAL A 81 6.92 -1.52 -10.68
C VAL A 81 5.48 -0.99 -10.75
N ALA A 82 4.66 -1.25 -9.72
CA ALA A 82 3.29 -0.77 -9.68
C ALA A 82 3.20 0.77 -9.70
N SER A 83 3.98 1.46 -8.86
CA SER A 83 4.04 2.91 -8.81
C SER A 83 4.52 3.51 -10.14
N LEU A 84 5.55 2.94 -10.76
CA LEU A 84 6.04 3.39 -12.07
C LEU A 84 4.98 3.21 -13.17
N SER A 85 4.25 2.10 -13.17
CA SER A 85 3.13 1.89 -14.10
C SER A 85 2.02 2.92 -13.91
N CYS A 86 1.67 3.27 -12.67
CA CYS A 86 0.71 4.33 -12.38
C CYS A 86 1.21 5.70 -12.88
N LEU A 87 2.47 6.04 -12.61
CA LEU A 87 3.08 7.30 -13.07
C LEU A 87 3.13 7.39 -14.59
N ALA A 88 3.51 6.30 -15.27
CA ALA A 88 3.54 6.22 -16.73
C ALA A 88 2.13 6.42 -17.33
N GLY A 89 1.12 5.77 -16.75
CA GLY A 89 -0.28 5.95 -17.16
C GLY A 89 -0.76 7.39 -16.96
N ALA A 90 -0.44 8.00 -15.81
CA ALA A 90 -0.79 9.39 -15.54
C ALA A 90 -0.11 10.36 -16.52
N ALA A 91 1.17 10.13 -16.82
CA ALA A 91 1.93 10.92 -17.79
C ALA A 91 1.37 10.80 -19.21
N GLY A 92 0.94 9.60 -19.62
CA GLY A 92 0.27 9.39 -20.91
C GLY A 92 -1.04 10.18 -21.02
N LEU A 93 -1.86 10.12 -19.97
CA LEU A 93 -3.14 10.83 -19.90
C LEU A 93 -2.98 12.35 -19.93
N LEU A 94 -1.99 12.88 -19.20
CA LEU A 94 -1.70 14.32 -19.18
C LEU A 94 -1.19 14.84 -20.53
N ARG A 95 -0.58 13.99 -21.36
CA ARG A 95 -0.12 14.34 -22.71
C ARG A 95 -1.23 14.29 -23.76
N SER A 96 -2.33 13.58 -23.47
CA SER A 96 -3.47 13.42 -24.39
C SER A 96 -4.58 14.46 -24.23
N VAL A 97 -4.44 15.37 -23.26
CA VAL A 97 -5.35 16.50 -22.99
C VAL A 97 -4.70 17.77 -23.51
#